data_AF-A0A1U7CNW7-F1
#
_entry.id   AF-A0A1U7CNW7-F1
#
_cell.length_a   1.000
_cell.length_b   1.000
_cell.length_c   1.000
_cell.angle_alpha   90.00
_cell.angle_beta   90.00
_cell.angle_gamma   90.00
#
_symmetry.space_group_name_H-M   'P 1'
#
loop_
_entity.id
_entity.type
_entity.pdbx_description
1 polymer ?
#
loop_
_entity_poly.entity_id
_entity_poly.type
_entity_poly.pdbx_seq_one_letter_code
_entity_poly.pdbx_strand_id
1 'polypeptide(L)'
;MNHPDFWLSASLACNFLLVLLSAASCLFLIRRLDQIVRARATAEQRLIQLAFDLRRLEQRIAHLDLRPTAGSAEAPAPTVLKHTEAAPSLIAVPDLSYQGEAEGDDADNLAQKHGDVWALVEAGRDPTEIAEATGRPIGQVELIVGLYRQYLATRNVGDHARAT
;
A
#
# COMPACT_ATOMS: atom_id res chain seq x y z
N MET A 1 9.68 -72.01 -4.05
CA MET A 1 10.01 -70.74 -3.38
C MET A 1 9.60 -69.62 -4.33
N ASN A 2 8.59 -68.84 -3.94
CA ASN A 2 7.91 -67.86 -4.80
C ASN A 2 8.69 -66.53 -4.85
N HIS A 3 9.92 -66.58 -5.38
CA HIS A 3 10.79 -65.41 -5.52
C HIS A 3 10.21 -64.26 -6.36
N PRO A 4 9.45 -64.46 -7.47
CA PRO A 4 9.00 -63.33 -8.30
C PRO A 4 7.94 -62.45 -7.60
N ASP A 5 7.05 -63.03 -6.80
CA ASP A 5 5.99 -62.29 -6.10
C ASP A 5 6.57 -61.35 -5.02
N PHE A 6 7.69 -61.75 -4.42
CA PHE A 6 8.42 -60.93 -3.46
C PHE A 6 9.02 -59.67 -4.11
N TRP A 7 9.66 -59.82 -5.27
CA TRP A 7 10.25 -58.67 -5.97
C TRP A 7 9.19 -57.70 -6.49
N LEU A 8 8.06 -58.22 -6.99
CA LEU A 8 6.93 -57.40 -7.42
C LEU A 8 6.34 -56.60 -6.25
N SER A 9 6.04 -57.25 -5.12
CA SER A 9 5.50 -56.57 -3.94
C SER A 9 6.47 -55.54 -3.34
N ALA A 10 7.77 -55.85 -3.28
CA ALA A 10 8.79 -54.91 -2.83
C ALA A 10 8.89 -53.68 -3.75
N SER A 11 8.85 -53.89 -5.08
CA SER A 11 8.87 -52.78 -6.05
C SER A 11 7.62 -51.90 -5.97
N LEU A 12 6.44 -52.50 -5.78
CA LEU A 12 5.17 -51.79 -5.66
C LEU A 12 5.11 -50.99 -4.36
N ALA A 13 5.55 -51.57 -3.24
CA ALA A 13 5.68 -50.86 -1.97
C ALA A 13 6.66 -49.68 -2.06
N CYS A 14 7.80 -49.86 -2.73
CA CYS A 14 8.77 -48.80 -2.96
C CYS A 14 8.18 -47.64 -3.78
N ASN A 15 7.52 -47.93 -4.90
CA ASN A 15 6.85 -46.91 -5.71
C ASN A 15 5.78 -46.17 -4.90
N PHE A 16 4.98 -46.90 -4.11
CA PHE A 16 3.96 -46.30 -3.27
C PHE A 16 4.56 -45.36 -2.21
N LEU A 17 5.65 -45.77 -1.56
CA LEU A 17 6.38 -44.92 -0.61
C LEU A 17 6.96 -43.66 -1.27
N LEU A 18 7.50 -43.77 -2.49
CA LEU A 18 8.00 -42.61 -3.23
C LEU A 18 6.89 -41.62 -3.57
N VAL A 19 5.71 -42.10 -3.98
CA VAL A 19 4.55 -41.25 -4.23
C VAL A 19 4.08 -40.56 -2.94
N LEU A 20 4.01 -41.30 -1.83
CA LEU A 20 3.66 -40.72 -0.54
C LEU A 20 4.68 -39.67 -0.07
N LEU A 21 5.98 -39.94 -0.21
CA LEU A 21 7.05 -39.01 0.15
C LEU A 21 7.00 -37.74 -0.71
N SER A 22 6.73 -37.89 -2.00
CA SER A 22 6.55 -36.77 -2.94
C SER A 22 5.35 -35.90 -2.53
N ALA A 23 4.19 -36.51 -2.31
CA ALA A 23 2.98 -35.80 -1.89
C ALA A 23 3.17 -35.10 -0.53
N ALA A 24 3.79 -35.79 0.43
CA ALA A 24 4.11 -35.21 1.74
C ALA A 24 5.08 -34.01 1.62
N SER A 25 6.09 -34.11 0.75
CA SER A 25 7.03 -33.02 0.49
C SER A 25 6.33 -31.81 -0.14
N CYS A 26 5.44 -32.03 -1.12
CA CYS A 26 4.65 -30.95 -1.71
C CYS A 26 3.77 -30.25 -0.67
N LEU A 27 3.05 -30.99 0.17
CA LEU A 27 2.21 -30.42 1.23
C LEU A 27 3.04 -29.66 2.26
N PHE A 28 4.22 -30.18 2.62
CA PHE A 28 5.14 -29.49 3.51
C PHE A 28 5.63 -28.17 2.93
N LEU A 29 6.01 -28.14 1.64
CA LEU A 29 6.43 -26.92 0.95
C LEU A 29 5.30 -25.90 0.86
N ILE A 30 4.07 -26.31 0.54
CA ILE A 30 2.91 -25.41 0.50
C ILE A 30 2.68 -24.75 1.87
N ARG A 31 2.69 -25.55 2.94
CA ARG A 31 2.54 -25.03 4.30
C ARG A 31 3.67 -24.09 4.69
N ARG A 32 4.91 -24.42 4.30
CA ARG A 32 6.08 -23.58 4.57
C ARG A 32 6.00 -22.25 3.82
N LEU A 33 5.56 -22.25 2.56
CA LEU A 33 5.36 -21.03 1.78
C LEU A 33 4.28 -20.14 2.38
N ASP A 34 3.14 -20.72 2.78
CA ASP A 34 2.06 -19.99 3.46
C ASP A 34 2.55 -19.35 4.77
N GLN A 35 3.35 -20.07 5.57
CA GLN A 35 3.97 -19.51 6.77
C GLN A 35 4.90 -18.31 6.47
N ILE A 36 5.71 -18.40 5.41
CA ILE A 36 6.60 -17.31 4.99
C ILE A 36 5.80 -16.09 4.52
N VAL A 37 4.74 -16.31 3.74
CA VAL A 37 3.86 -15.22 3.28
C VAL A 37 3.21 -14.50 4.45
N ARG A 38 2.70 -15.25 5.44
CA ARG A 38 2.12 -14.67 6.65
C ARG A 38 3.16 -13.89 7.47
N ALA A 39 4.36 -14.43 7.62
CA ALA A 39 5.45 -13.74 8.32
C ALA A 39 5.81 -12.42 7.60
N ARG A 40 5.88 -12.42 6.27
CA ARG A 40 6.12 -11.23 5.47
C ARG A 40 5.03 -10.18 5.68
N ALA A 41 3.75 -10.57 5.64
CA ALA A 41 2.64 -9.65 5.88
C ALA A 41 2.73 -8.99 7.27
N THR A 42 3.11 -9.74 8.31
CA THR A 42 3.31 -9.15 9.65
C THR A 42 4.51 -8.19 9.70
N ALA A 43 5.56 -8.45 8.94
CA ALA A 43 6.72 -7.59 8.85
C ALA A 43 6.39 -6.28 8.12
N GLU A 44 5.64 -6.35 7.02
CA GLU A 44 5.17 -5.18 6.28
C GLU A 44 4.28 -4.28 7.15
N GLN A 45 3.36 -4.86 7.94
CA GLN A 45 2.56 -4.10 8.90
C GLN A 45 3.43 -3.37 9.94
N ARG A 46 4.47 -4.04 10.46
CA ARG A 46 5.42 -3.42 11.41
C ARG A 46 6.23 -2.29 10.75
N LEU A 47 6.62 -2.45 9.49
CA LEU A 47 7.33 -1.39 8.76
C LEU A 47 6.43 -0.16 8.56
N ILE A 48 5.16 -0.37 8.19
CA ILE A 48 4.18 0.72 8.07
C ILE A 48 3.98 1.43 9.41
N GLN A 49 3.84 0.67 10.50
CA GLN A 49 3.70 1.21 11.85
C GLN A 49 4.91 2.08 12.23
N LEU A 50 6.13 1.58 12.00
CA LEU A 50 7.37 2.31 12.29
C LEU A 50 7.49 3.57 11.42
N ALA A 51 7.14 3.50 10.14
CA ALA A 51 7.16 4.67 9.25
C ALA A 51 6.19 5.76 9.73
N PHE A 52 5.00 5.36 10.20
CA PHE A 52 4.03 6.30 10.78
C PHE A 52 4.54 6.92 12.09
N ASP A 53 5.10 6.11 12.98
CA ASP A 53 5.65 6.58 14.25
C ASP A 53 6.85 7.54 14.04
N LEU A 54 7.72 7.25 13.06
CA LEU A 54 8.80 8.14 12.67
C LEU A 54 8.27 9.49 12.16
N ARG A 55 7.31 9.48 11.23
CA ARG A 55 6.72 10.72 10.70
C ARG A 55 6.03 11.54 11.79
N ARG A 56 5.40 10.86 12.74
CA ARG A 56 4.79 11.50 13.91
C ARG A 56 5.82 12.13 14.84
N LEU A 57 6.97 11.47 15.05
CA LEU A 57 8.07 12.02 15.83
C LEU A 57 8.72 13.22 15.11
N GLU A 58 8.93 13.14 13.81
CA GLU A 58 9.42 14.26 13.00
C GLU A 58 8.52 15.49 13.11
N GLN A 59 7.19 15.30 13.02
CA GLN A 59 6.23 16.39 13.22
C GLN A 59 6.34 17.01 14.62
N ARG A 60 6.52 16.20 15.67
CA ARG A 60 6.71 16.71 17.04
C ARG A 60 8.01 17.50 17.18
N ILE A 61 9.08 17.06 16.54
CA ILE A 61 10.38 17.77 16.54
C ILE A 61 10.22 19.11 15.81
N ALA A 62 9.59 19.13 14.63
CA ALA A 62 9.35 20.37 13.89
C ALA A 62 8.54 21.41 14.70
N HIS A 63 7.56 20.94 15.50
CA HIS A 63 6.82 21.81 16.41
C HIS A 63 7.66 22.36 17.59
N LEU A 64 8.67 21.62 18.05
CA LEU A 64 9.58 22.09 19.10
C LEU A 64 10.59 23.11 18.56
N ASP A 65 11.10 22.92 17.35
CA ASP A 65 12.00 23.88 16.69
C ASP A 65 11.28 25.21 16.39
N LEU A 66 9.98 25.15 16.09
CA LEU A 66 9.13 26.33 15.89
C LEU A 66 8.69 27.01 17.20
N ARG A 67 9.05 26.48 18.38
CA ARG A 67 8.85 27.17 19.66
C ARG A 67 10.14 27.90 20.01
N PRO A 68 10.28 29.19 19.66
CA PRO A 68 11.43 29.95 20.10
C PRO A 68 11.39 30.00 21.62
N THR A 69 12.56 29.99 22.23
CA THR A 69 12.84 30.24 23.64
C THR A 69 12.21 31.55 24.13
N ALA A 70 10.89 31.55 24.38
CA ALA A 70 10.19 32.55 25.17
C ALA A 70 10.43 32.28 26.66
N GLY A 71 11.72 32.26 27.03
CA GLY A 71 12.21 31.87 28.35
C GLY A 71 13.50 32.59 28.70
N SER A 72 13.53 33.91 28.48
CA SER A 72 14.48 34.80 29.14
C SER A 72 13.77 36.12 29.48
N ALA A 73 13.68 36.39 30.79
CA ALA A 73 13.32 37.63 31.49
C ALA A 73 12.00 37.65 32.29
N GLU A 74 12.20 37.85 33.61
CA GLU A 74 11.35 38.46 34.64
C GLU A 74 10.04 37.79 35.17
N ALA A 75 10.00 37.57 36.49
CA ALA A 75 8.83 37.28 37.35
C ALA A 75 8.18 38.60 37.89
N PRO A 76 7.11 38.66 38.74
CA PRO A 76 6.13 37.66 39.24
C PRO A 76 4.60 38.06 39.21
N ALA A 77 3.70 37.05 39.17
CA ALA A 77 2.33 36.91 39.75
C ALA A 77 1.16 37.91 39.43
N PRO A 78 -0.12 37.64 39.81
CA PRO A 78 -0.99 36.47 39.52
C PRO A 78 -2.42 36.87 39.02
N THR A 79 -3.09 36.08 38.17
CA THR A 79 -4.57 36.14 38.00
C THR A 79 -5.18 34.87 37.40
N VAL A 80 -5.59 33.96 38.29
CA VAL A 80 -6.90 33.29 38.39
C VAL A 80 -7.80 33.22 37.12
N LEU A 81 -7.94 31.97 36.64
CA LEU A 81 -9.16 31.27 36.15
C LEU A 81 -9.43 31.05 34.64
N LYS A 82 -9.35 29.74 34.32
CA LYS A 82 -10.38 28.91 33.66
C LYS A 82 -10.32 28.82 32.13
N HIS A 83 -9.47 27.92 31.64
CA HIS A 83 -9.84 27.12 30.48
C HIS A 83 -9.81 25.64 30.81
N THR A 84 -10.96 25.06 30.56
CA THR A 84 -11.39 23.69 30.76
C THR A 84 -10.32 22.71 30.29
N GLU A 85 -10.01 21.79 31.19
CA GLU A 85 -9.26 20.57 30.94
C GLU A 85 -9.98 19.76 29.86
N ALA A 86 -9.69 20.04 28.60
CA ALA A 86 -10.13 19.22 27.48
C ALA A 86 -9.29 17.95 27.53
N ALA A 87 -9.95 16.84 27.87
CA ALA A 87 -9.39 15.51 27.75
C ALA A 87 -8.65 15.37 26.40
N PRO A 88 -7.46 14.72 26.35
CA PRO A 88 -6.75 14.51 25.10
C PRO A 88 -7.63 13.66 24.18
N SER A 89 -8.24 14.30 23.18
CA SER A 89 -8.89 13.61 22.07
C SER A 89 -7.83 12.76 21.38
N LEU A 90 -7.84 11.46 21.64
CA LEU A 90 -6.90 10.46 21.12
C LEU A 90 -7.06 10.18 19.62
N ILE A 91 -7.97 10.88 18.94
CA ILE A 91 -8.19 10.78 17.51
C ILE A 91 -8.37 12.20 16.98
N ALA A 92 -7.29 12.80 16.51
CA ALA A 92 -7.39 13.97 15.64
C ALA A 92 -8.01 13.48 14.33
N VAL A 93 -9.29 13.76 14.12
CA VAL A 93 -9.97 13.52 12.85
C VAL A 93 -9.38 14.50 11.85
N PRO A 94 -8.74 14.04 10.75
CA PRO A 94 -8.24 14.92 9.72
C PRO A 94 -9.39 15.77 9.15
N ASP A 95 -9.14 17.07 9.01
CA ASP A 95 -10.11 17.96 8.40
C ASP A 95 -10.20 17.65 6.90
N LEU A 96 -11.30 17.01 6.49
CA LEU A 96 -11.58 16.66 5.09
C LEU A 96 -12.10 17.86 4.27
N SER A 97 -12.19 19.05 4.88
CA SER A 97 -12.59 20.28 4.18
C SER A 97 -11.47 20.96 3.42
N TYR A 98 -10.26 20.37 3.39
CA TYR A 98 -9.18 20.85 2.53
C TYR A 98 -9.52 20.58 1.06
N GLN A 99 -10.23 21.51 0.44
CA GLN A 99 -10.21 21.72 -1.00
C GLN A 99 -8.84 22.30 -1.33
N GLY A 100 -7.94 21.45 -1.82
CA GLY A 100 -6.60 21.84 -2.21
C GLY A 100 -6.65 22.99 -3.21
N GLU A 101 -6.08 24.12 -2.81
CA GLU A 101 -5.70 25.16 -3.76
C GLU A 101 -4.68 24.55 -4.73
N ALA A 102 -4.99 24.67 -6.03
CA ALA A 102 -4.21 24.24 -7.20
C ALA A 102 -4.43 22.81 -7.76
N GLU A 103 -5.67 22.46 -8.09
CA GLU A 103 -6.05 21.28 -8.90
C GLU A 103 -5.67 21.35 -10.40
N GLY A 104 -4.89 22.34 -10.83
CA GLY A 104 -4.57 22.55 -12.26
C GLY A 104 -3.25 21.95 -12.76
N ASP A 105 -2.23 21.86 -11.93
CA ASP A 105 -0.84 21.65 -12.42
C ASP A 105 -0.40 20.17 -12.35
N ASP A 106 -0.86 19.43 -11.33
CA ASP A 106 -0.43 18.04 -11.13
C ASP A 106 -1.08 17.06 -12.12
N ALA A 107 -2.32 17.31 -12.54
CA ALA A 107 -3.05 16.45 -13.48
C ALA A 107 -2.47 16.52 -14.89
N ASP A 108 -2.10 17.72 -15.35
CA ASP A 108 -1.49 17.96 -16.65
C ASP A 108 -0.07 17.38 -16.70
N ASN A 109 0.67 17.46 -15.59
CA ASN A 109 2.00 16.86 -15.44
C ASN A 109 1.93 15.31 -15.43
N LEU A 110 0.85 14.72 -14.91
CA LEU A 110 0.61 13.28 -14.95
C LEU A 110 0.30 12.77 -16.36
N ALA A 111 -0.53 13.52 -17.09
CA ALA A 111 -0.86 13.24 -18.49
C ALA A 111 0.38 13.23 -19.37
N GLN A 112 1.31 14.16 -19.14
CA GLN A 112 2.55 14.24 -19.88
C GLN A 112 3.50 13.07 -19.59
N LYS A 113 3.55 12.57 -18.34
CA LYS A 113 4.45 11.48 -17.92
C LYS A 113 3.97 10.08 -18.30
N HIS A 114 2.66 9.91 -18.49
CA HIS A 114 2.03 8.61 -18.71
C HIS A 114 1.19 8.54 -19.99
N GLY A 115 1.39 9.49 -20.90
CA GLY A 115 0.64 9.57 -22.16
C GLY A 115 0.79 8.34 -23.05
N ASP A 116 1.92 7.62 -22.96
CA ASP A 116 2.14 6.34 -23.64
C ASP A 116 1.16 5.24 -23.18
N VAL A 117 0.98 5.11 -21.87
CA VAL A 117 0.03 4.17 -21.27
C VAL A 117 -1.40 4.62 -21.55
N TRP A 118 -1.70 5.91 -21.42
CA TRP A 118 -3.06 6.44 -21.63
C TRP A 118 -3.53 6.26 -23.07
N ALA A 119 -2.66 6.50 -24.06
CA ALA A 119 -2.99 6.27 -25.47
C ALA A 119 -3.35 4.80 -25.75
N LEU A 120 -2.68 3.85 -25.09
CA LEU A 120 -2.97 2.42 -25.23
C LEU A 120 -4.28 2.03 -24.53
N VAL A 121 -4.61 2.67 -23.40
CA VAL A 121 -5.90 2.51 -22.72
C VAL A 121 -7.04 3.07 -23.58
N GLU A 122 -6.84 4.23 -24.20
CA GLU A 122 -7.83 4.85 -25.10
C GLU A 122 -8.04 4.03 -26.38
N ALA A 123 -7.00 3.33 -26.85
CA ALA A 123 -7.10 2.32 -27.90
C ALA A 123 -7.82 1.02 -27.47
N GLY A 124 -8.27 0.93 -26.21
CA GLY A 124 -9.06 -0.19 -25.68
C GLY A 124 -8.25 -1.44 -25.34
N ARG A 125 -6.93 -1.33 -25.15
CA ARG A 125 -6.09 -2.48 -24.81
C ARG A 125 -6.21 -2.89 -23.34
N ASP A 126 -6.02 -4.17 -23.09
CA ASP A 126 -6.01 -4.74 -21.74
C ASP A 126 -4.73 -4.34 -20.98
N PRO A 127 -4.78 -4.09 -19.65
CA PRO A 127 -3.60 -3.75 -18.85
C PRO A 127 -2.43 -4.73 -19.01
N THR A 128 -2.71 -6.01 -19.25
CA THR A 128 -1.68 -7.04 -19.47
C THR A 128 -0.91 -6.79 -20.76
N GLU A 129 -1.63 -6.49 -21.86
CA GLU A 129 -1.03 -6.19 -23.16
C GLU A 129 -0.25 -4.87 -23.13
N ILE A 130 -0.71 -3.92 -22.33
CA ILE A 130 -0.02 -2.64 -22.13
C ILE A 130 1.28 -2.84 -21.35
N ALA A 131 1.28 -3.69 -20.33
CA ALA A 131 2.48 -4.03 -19.57
C ALA A 131 3.55 -4.68 -20.46
N GLU A 132 3.15 -5.62 -21.32
CA GLU A 132 4.05 -6.25 -22.29
C GLU A 132 4.58 -5.23 -23.32
N ALA A 133 3.70 -4.38 -23.87
CA ALA A 133 4.08 -3.39 -24.87
C ALA A 133 5.00 -2.29 -24.33
N THR A 134 4.84 -1.91 -23.06
CA THR A 134 5.62 -0.84 -22.42
C THR A 134 6.81 -1.35 -21.62
N GLY A 135 6.92 -2.66 -21.39
CA GLY A 135 7.94 -3.27 -20.54
C GLY A 135 7.81 -2.88 -19.05
N ARG A 136 6.65 -2.38 -18.63
CA ARG A 136 6.39 -1.91 -17.26
C ARG A 136 5.74 -3.00 -16.41
N PRO A 137 5.96 -3.02 -15.08
CA PRO A 137 5.26 -3.96 -14.19
C PRO A 137 3.74 -3.77 -14.27
N ILE A 138 2.98 -4.88 -14.29
CA ILE A 138 1.52 -4.87 -14.43
C ILE A 138 0.83 -3.98 -13.39
N GLY A 139 1.26 -4.03 -12.12
CA GLY A 139 0.67 -3.20 -11.06
C GLY A 139 0.90 -1.69 -11.26
N GLN A 140 1.99 -1.29 -11.93
CA GLN A 140 2.23 0.12 -12.28
C GLN A 140 1.28 0.55 -13.41
N VAL A 141 1.04 -0.33 -14.38
CA VAL A 141 0.08 -0.06 -15.47
C VAL A 141 -1.34 0.05 -14.93
N GLU A 142 -1.77 -0.86 -14.06
CA GLU A 142 -3.08 -0.82 -13.41
C GLU A 142 -3.30 0.48 -12.62
N LEU A 143 -2.28 0.93 -11.88
CA LEU A 143 -2.33 2.20 -11.16
C LEU A 143 -2.54 3.38 -12.12
N ILE A 144 -1.75 3.45 -13.19
CA ILE A 144 -1.84 4.53 -14.19
C ILE A 144 -3.21 4.51 -14.90
N VAL A 145 -3.74 3.33 -15.21
CA VAL A 145 -5.10 3.17 -15.79
C VAL A 145 -6.17 3.64 -14.80
N GLY A 146 -6.03 3.31 -13.51
CA GLY A 146 -6.94 3.78 -12.46
C GLY A 146 -6.96 5.30 -12.35
N LEU A 147 -5.78 5.92 -12.36
CA LEU A 147 -5.62 7.38 -12.33
C LEU A 147 -6.23 8.04 -13.58
N TYR A 148 -6.06 7.44 -14.75
CA TYR A 148 -6.69 7.92 -15.98
C TYR A 148 -8.22 7.91 -15.90
N ARG A 149 -8.81 6.83 -15.38
CA ARG A 149 -10.27 6.74 -15.19
C ARG A 149 -10.79 7.78 -14.20
N GLN A 150 -10.05 8.00 -13.11
CA GLN A 150 -10.38 9.02 -12.13
C GLN A 150 -10.31 10.42 -12.74
N TYR A 151 -9.27 10.72 -13.53
CA TYR A 151 -9.13 11.99 -14.24
C TYR A 151 -10.32 12.26 -15.17
N LEU A 152 -10.75 11.26 -15.96
CA LEU A 152 -11.93 11.38 -16.81
C LEU A 152 -13.21 11.63 -16.01
N ALA A 153 -13.37 10.95 -14.87
CA ALA A 153 -14.52 11.14 -13.99
C ALA A 153 -14.58 12.56 -13.42
N THR A 154 -13.46 13.09 -12.92
CA THR A 154 -13.38 14.47 -12.39
C THR A 154 -13.64 15.51 -13.47
N ARG A 155 -13.13 15.29 -14.69
CA ARG A 155 -13.35 16.20 -15.82
C ARG A 155 -14.83 16.28 -16.21
N ASN A 156 -15.51 15.14 -16.29
CA ASN A 156 -16.94 15.10 -16.59
C ASN A 156 -17.81 15.77 -15.51
N VAL A 157 -17.40 15.68 -14.24
CA VAL A 157 -18.10 16.35 -13.13
C VAL A 157 -17.90 17.87 -13.17
N GLY A 158 -16.68 18.34 -13.47
CA GLY A 158 -16.38 19.76 -13.64
C GLY A 158 -17.12 20.41 -14.81
N ASP A 159 -17.29 19.69 -15.92
CA ASP A 159 -18.04 20.16 -17.09
C ASP A 159 -19.55 20.29 -16.81
N HIS A 160 -20.12 19.46 -15.92
CA HIS A 160 -21.52 19.59 -15.49
C HIS A 160 -21.76 20.79 -14.55
N ALA A 161 -20.79 21.15 -13.70
CA ALA A 161 -20.89 22.31 -12.82
C ALA A 161 -20.77 23.67 -13.55
N ARG A 162 -20.25 23.68 -14.78
CA ARG A 162 -20.06 24.89 -15.60
C ARG A 162 -21.21 25.17 -16.56
N ALA A 163 -22.12 24.21 -16.74
CA ALA A 163 -23.23 24.27 -17.70
C ALA A 163 -24.59 24.67 -17.07
N THR A 164 -24.63 24.91 -15.75
CA THR A 164 -25.78 25.42 -14.98
C THR A 164 -25.54 26.87 -14.57
#